data_AF-A0A1X0QJ31-F1
#
_entry.id   AF-A0A1X0QJ31-F1
#
_cell.length_a   1.000
_cell.length_b   1.000
_cell.length_c   1.000
_cell.angle_alpha   90.00
_cell.angle_beta   90.00
_cell.angle_gamma   90.00
#
_symmetry.space_group_name_H-M   'P 1'
#
loop_
_entity.id
_entity.type
_entity.pdbx_description
1 polymer ?
#
loop_
_entity_poly.entity_id
_entity_poly.type
_entity_poly.pdbx_seq_one_letter_code
_entity_poly.pdbx_strand_id
1 'polypeptide(L)'
;MSRHLNEIDKALIKEDLNNGLSCNHVATKRGFARSTIQKYCNLFKSEIPTSRKYGSGRISKITFDMKIYIKSLYESNSFITSVVIVLMINPPMIKFKFRTFFFLNFNF
;
A
#
# COMPACT_ATOMS: atom_id res chain seq x y z
N MET A 1 0.37 21.38 7.43
CA MET A 1 1.67 21.62 6.76
C MET A 1 2.77 20.85 7.50
N SER A 2 3.31 19.79 6.90
CA SER A 2 4.49 19.07 7.45
C SER A 2 5.74 19.77 6.93
N ARG A 3 6.29 20.73 7.68
CA ARG A 3 7.64 21.25 7.38
C ARG A 3 8.63 20.10 7.65
N HIS A 4 9.28 19.61 6.61
CA HIS A 4 10.36 18.64 6.78
C HIS A 4 11.49 19.27 7.60
N LEU A 5 12.05 18.52 8.56
CA LEU A 5 13.24 18.99 9.29
C LEU A 5 14.40 19.19 8.32
N ASN A 6 15.20 20.21 8.57
CA ASN A 6 16.42 20.45 7.83
C ASN A 6 17.43 19.32 8.08
N GLU A 7 18.34 19.07 7.13
CA GLU A 7 19.36 18.02 7.26
C GLU A 7 20.28 18.27 8.46
N ILE A 8 20.59 19.54 8.75
CA ILE A 8 21.39 19.95 9.91
C ILE A 8 20.72 19.50 11.21
N ASP A 9 19.42 19.78 11.36
CA ASP A 9 18.66 19.40 12.55
C ASP A 9 18.59 17.88 12.72
N LYS A 10 18.45 17.14 11.61
CA LYS A 10 18.47 15.66 11.65
C LYS A 10 19.81 15.13 12.15
N ALA A 11 20.93 15.68 11.67
CA ALA A 11 22.27 15.26 12.08
C ALA A 11 22.48 15.51 13.59
N LEU A 12 22.06 16.68 14.07
CA LEU A 12 22.14 17.06 15.48
C LEU A 12 21.27 16.18 16.39
N ILE A 13 20.05 15.84 15.96
CA ILE A 13 19.18 14.90 16.69
C ILE A 13 19.81 13.50 16.74
N LYS A 14 20.41 13.05 15.63
CA LYS A 14 21.07 11.74 15.55
C LYS A 14 22.27 11.66 16.49
N GLU A 15 23.08 12.71 16.55
CA GLU A 15 24.21 12.82 17.47
C GLU A 15 23.75 12.76 18.93
N ASP A 16 22.72 13.53 19.31
CA ASP A 16 22.19 13.51 20.68
C ASP A 16 21.66 12.12 21.07
N LEU A 17 20.97 11.44 20.15
CA LEU A 17 20.48 10.08 20.39
C LEU A 17 21.63 9.06 20.52
N ASN A 18 22.69 9.20 19.72
CA ASN A 18 23.89 8.36 19.81
C ASN A 18 24.64 8.58 21.14
N ASN A 19 24.59 9.79 21.68
CA ASN A 19 25.11 10.13 23.01
C ASN A 19 24.25 9.57 24.16
N GLY A 20 23.20 8.81 23.86
CA GLY A 20 22.34 8.15 24.86
C GLY A 20 21.24 9.04 25.45
N LEU A 21 21.00 10.23 24.88
CA LEU A 21 19.93 11.11 25.38
C LEU A 21 18.55 10.52 25.09
N SER A 22 17.67 10.58 26.08
CA SER A 22 16.26 10.21 25.89
C SER A 22 15.57 11.15 24.87
N CYS A 23 14.60 10.62 24.12
CA CYS A 23 13.84 11.42 23.13
C CYS A 23 13.17 12.66 23.75
N ASN A 24 12.80 12.60 25.03
CA ASN A 24 12.22 13.73 25.76
C ASN A 24 13.26 14.84 25.99
N HIS A 25 14.47 14.47 26.40
CA HIS A 25 15.56 15.43 26.56
C HIS A 25 15.95 16.09 25.24
N VAL A 26 16.02 15.31 24.16
CA VAL A 26 16.33 15.85 22.83
C VAL A 26 15.24 16.81 22.35
N ALA A 27 13.96 16.50 22.60
CA ALA A 27 12.84 17.37 22.28
C ALA A 27 12.95 18.73 22.98
N THR A 28 13.22 18.74 24.29
CA THR A 28 13.41 19.97 25.06
C THR A 28 14.65 20.74 24.61
N LYS A 29 15.78 20.04 24.42
CA LYS A 29 17.06 20.66 24.03
C LYS A 29 17.01 21.33 22.66
N ARG A 30 16.31 20.72 21.70
CA ARG A 30 16.25 21.18 20.30
C ARG A 30 14.99 21.98 19.98
N GLY A 31 14.07 22.13 20.93
CA GLY A 31 12.83 22.90 20.73
C GLY A 31 11.83 22.25 19.77
N PHE A 32 11.85 20.92 19.63
CA PHE A 32 10.93 20.20 18.75
C PHE A 32 9.86 19.47 19.56
N ALA A 33 8.68 19.28 18.95
CA ALA A 33 7.65 18.43 19.54
C ALA A 33 8.16 17.00 19.71
N ARG A 34 7.86 16.37 20.85
CA ARG A 34 8.25 14.99 21.18
C ARG A 34 7.87 13.99 20.07
N SER A 35 6.69 14.15 19.47
CA SER A 35 6.21 13.32 18.35
C SER A 35 7.14 13.38 17.13
N THR A 36 7.76 14.53 16.87
CA THR A 36 8.71 14.72 15.78
C THR A 36 10.01 13.98 16.07
N ILE A 37 10.57 14.14 17.26
CA ILE A 37 11.78 13.41 17.68
C ILE A 37 11.55 11.90 17.69
N GLN A 38 10.40 11.44 18.19
CA GLN A 38 10.07 10.02 18.21
C GLN A 38 10.02 9.42 16.80
N LYS A 39 9.43 10.15 15.84
CA LYS A 39 9.40 9.74 14.43
C LYS A 39 10.81 9.60 13.87
N TYR A 40 11.70 10.56 14.12
CA TYR A 40 13.09 10.50 13.66
C TYR A 40 13.92 9.44 14.39
N CYS A 41 13.70 9.21 15.68
CA CYS A 41 14.32 8.12 16.42
C CYS A 41 13.99 6.76 15.79
N ASN A 42 12.71 6.53 15.46
CA ASN A 42 12.30 5.32 14.76
C ASN A 42 12.91 5.23 13.35
N LEU A 43 12.95 6.35 12.62
CA LEU A 43 13.56 6.44 11.29
C LEU A 43 15.07 6.18 11.29
N PHE A 44 15.79 6.54 12.35
CA PHE A 44 17.23 6.26 12.46
C PHE A 44 17.52 4.82 12.86
N LYS A 45 16.61 4.18 13.62
CA LYS A 45 16.69 2.75 13.96
C LYS A 45 16.39 1.86 12.77
N SER A 46 15.43 2.26 11.95
CA SER A 46 15.20 1.60 10.68
C SER A 46 16.27 2.05 9.70
N GLU A 47 17.03 1.16 9.08
CA GLU A 47 17.95 1.50 7.97
C GLU A 47 17.20 1.98 6.69
N ILE A 48 15.95 2.43 6.84
CA ILE A 48 15.07 2.85 5.78
C ILE A 48 15.43 4.30 5.41
N PRO A 49 15.73 4.59 4.14
CA PRO A 49 16.01 5.94 3.66
C PRO A 49 14.91 6.91 4.09
N THR A 50 15.31 8.05 4.66
CA THR A 50 14.39 9.11 5.13
C THR A 50 13.68 9.84 3.98
N SER A 51 14.09 9.61 2.73
CA SER A 51 13.37 10.08 1.56
C SER A 51 12.18 9.16 1.30
N ARG A 52 10.98 9.70 1.54
CA ARG A 52 9.75 9.10 1.02
C ARG A 52 9.88 9.09 -0.51
N LYS A 53 9.93 7.90 -1.14
CA LYS A 53 9.76 7.79 -2.59
C LYS A 53 8.35 8.27 -2.95
N TYR A 54 8.22 9.56 -3.25
CA TYR A 54 7.03 10.08 -3.93
C TYR A 54 7.08 9.58 -5.37
N GLY A 55 6.00 8.96 -5.84
CA GLY A 55 5.88 8.55 -7.23
C GLY A 55 6.17 7.09 -7.55
N SER A 56 6.24 6.16 -6.57
CA SER A 56 6.12 4.75 -6.92
C SER A 56 4.67 4.46 -7.30
N GLY A 57 4.30 4.73 -8.55
CA GLY A 57 3.09 4.19 -9.13
C GLY A 57 3.12 2.68 -8.89
N ARG A 58 2.14 2.15 -8.17
CA ARG A 58 2.00 0.70 -8.03
C ARG A 58 1.91 0.17 -9.45
N ILE A 59 2.80 -0.76 -9.84
CA ILE A 59 2.71 -1.42 -11.13
C ILE A 59 1.33 -2.10 -11.18
N SER A 60 0.42 -1.52 -11.95
CA SER A 60 -0.94 -2.02 -12.04
C SER A 60 -0.93 -3.23 -12.96
N LYS A 61 -1.03 -4.42 -12.36
CA LYS A 61 -1.21 -5.68 -13.10
C LYS A 61 -2.53 -5.74 -13.88
N ILE A 62 -3.42 -4.77 -13.68
CA ILE A 62 -4.77 -4.69 -14.22
C ILE A 62 -4.96 -3.30 -14.82
N THR A 63 -5.36 -3.22 -16.09
CA THR A 63 -5.64 -1.97 -16.79
C THR A 63 -6.91 -1.31 -16.26
N PHE A 64 -7.15 -0.04 -16.61
CA PHE A 64 -8.36 0.67 -16.20
C PHE A 64 -9.64 0.00 -16.74
N ASP A 65 -9.63 -0.42 -18.00
CA ASP A 65 -10.78 -1.07 -18.64
C ASP A 65 -11.12 -2.41 -18.00
N MET A 66 -10.10 -3.19 -17.62
CA MET A 66 -10.31 -4.45 -16.90
C MET A 66 -11.00 -4.21 -15.54
N LYS A 67 -10.73 -3.08 -14.87
CA LYS A 67 -11.43 -2.74 -13.62
C LYS A 67 -12.90 -2.42 -13.86
N ILE A 68 -13.21 -1.68 -14.92
CA ILE A 68 -14.60 -1.39 -15.31
C ILE A 68 -15.33 -2.70 -15.63
N TYR A 69 -14.68 -3.59 -16.38
CA TYR A 69 -15.25 -4.89 -16.72
C TYR A 69 -15.52 -5.76 -15.49
N ILE A 70 -14.55 -5.92 -14.59
CA ILE A 70 -14.73 -6.65 -13.32
C ILE A 70 -15.91 -6.07 -12.52
N LYS A 71 -16.00 -4.75 -12.44
CA LYS A 71 -17.08 -4.07 -11.73
C LYS A 71 -18.45 -4.40 -12.35
N SER A 72 -18.57 -4.33 -13.67
CA SER A 72 -19.82 -4.67 -14.37
C SER A 72 -20.25 -6.13 -14.18
N LEU A 73 -19.28 -7.07 -14.13
CA LEU A 73 -19.57 -8.49 -13.85
C LEU A 73 -20.11 -8.69 -12.43
N TYR A 74 -19.53 -7.99 -11.46
CA TYR A 74 -19.95 -8.08 -10.06
C TYR A 74 -21.32 -7.45 -9.83
N GLU A 75 -21.62 -6.34 -10.51
CA GLU A 75 -22.95 -5.71 -10.48
C GLU A 75 -24.02 -6.59 -11.14
N SER A 76 -23.67 -7.30 -12.21
CA SER A 76 -24.59 -8.19 -12.92
C SER A 76 -24.82 -9.52 -12.20
N ASN A 77 -23.84 -10.00 -11.43
CA ASN A 77 -23.94 -11.21 -10.63
C ASN A 77 -23.10 -11.08 -9.35
N SER A 78 -23.73 -10.69 -8.25
CA SER A 78 -23.06 -10.47 -6.97
C SER A 78 -22.45 -11.73 -6.36
N PHE A 79 -22.84 -12.92 -6.82
CA PHE A 79 -22.32 -14.21 -6.35
C PHE A 79 -21.13 -14.71 -7.19
N ILE A 80 -20.71 -13.97 -8.21
CA ILE A 80 -19.60 -14.38 -9.06
C ILE A 80 -18.29 -14.46 -8.24
N THR A 81 -17.61 -15.61 -8.34
CA THR A 81 -16.37 -15.83 -7.60
C THR A 81 -15.17 -15.26 -8.34
N SER A 82 -14.13 -14.87 -7.60
CA SER A 82 -12.89 -14.35 -8.17
C SER A 82 -12.24 -15.30 -9.18
N VAL A 83 -12.42 -16.62 -9.02
CA VAL A 83 -11.90 -17.63 -9.96
C VAL A 83 -12.57 -17.51 -11.32
N VAL A 84 -13.90 -17.37 -11.34
CA VAL A 84 -14.67 -17.21 -12.59
C VAL A 84 -14.30 -15.90 -13.27
N ILE A 85 -14.15 -14.80 -12.52
CA ILE A 85 -13.70 -13.52 -13.06
C ILE A 85 -12.32 -13.65 -13.74
N VAL A 86 -11.36 -14.34 -13.10
CA VAL A 86 -10.03 -14.56 -13.68
C VAL A 86 -10.09 -15.40 -14.95
N LEU A 87 -10.94 -16.43 -15.00
CA LEU A 87 -11.17 -17.24 -16.21
C LEU A 87 -11.80 -16.43 -17.35
N MET A 88 -12.67 -15.47 -17.04
CA MET A 88 -13.27 -14.60 -18.06
C MET A 88 -12.29 -13.56 -18.59
N ILE A 89 -11.36 -13.06 -17.76
CA ILE A 89 -10.35 -12.06 -18.15
C ILE A 89 -9.19 -12.70 -18.90
N ASN A 90 -8.75 -13.89 -18.46
CA ASN A 90 -7.71 -14.67 -19.09
C ASN A 90 -8.27 -16.05 -19.44
N PRO A 91 -9.06 -16.16 -20.53
CA PRO A 91 -9.55 -17.45 -20.96
C PRO A 91 -8.33 -18.33 -21.27
N PRO A 92 -8.17 -19.48 -20.60
CA PRO A 92 -7.10 -20.39 -20.97
C PRO A 92 -7.30 -20.78 -22.43
N MET A 93 -6.24 -20.73 -23.25
CA MET A 93 -6.22 -21.28 -24.62
C MET A 93 -6.32 -22.81 -24.58
N ILE A 94 -7.41 -23.32 -24.02
CA ILE A 94 -7.71 -24.73 -23.95
C ILE A 94 -9.07 -24.88 -24.60
N LYS A 95 -9.10 -25.66 -25.69
CA LYS A 95 -10.32 -26.20 -26.31
C LYS A 95 -11.04 -27.11 -25.30
N PHE A 96 -11.61 -26.54 -24.25
CA PHE A 96 -12.42 -27.28 -23.30
C PHE A 96 -13.85 -27.32 -23.84
N LYS A 97 -14.15 -28.44 -24.48
CA LYS A 97 -15.51 -28.85 -24.83
C LYS A 97 -16.24 -29.16 -23.51
N PHE A 98 -16.71 -28.12 -22.81
CA PHE A 98 -17.56 -28.32 -21.63
C PHE A 98 -18.93 -28.78 -22.10
N ARG A 99 -19.10 -30.10 -22.02
CA ARG A 99 -20.37 -30.79 -22.05
C ARG A 99 -21.19 -30.21 -20.89
N THR A 100 -22.29 -29.55 -21.25
CA THR A 100 -23.37 -29.07 -20.39
C THR A 100 -23.65 -30.02 -19.23
N PHE A 101 -23.21 -29.67 -18.03
CA PHE A 101 -23.69 -30.24 -16.78
C PHE A 101 -23.38 -29.26 -15.64
N PHE A 102 -24.22 -28.23 -15.50
CA PHE A 102 -24.75 -27.88 -14.18
C PHE A 102 -26.18 -27.37 -14.36
N PHE A 103 -27.05 -28.04 -13.64
CA PHE A 103 -28.50 -28.09 -13.73
C PHE A 103 -29.14 -26.90 -13.00
N LEU A 104 -30.31 -26.45 -13.52
CA LEU A 104 -31.54 -25.99 -12.80
C LEU A 104 -31.40 -24.90 -11.71
N ASN A 105 -32.25 -23.88 -11.56
CA ASN A 105 -33.63 -23.64 -11.99
C ASN A 105 -33.93 -22.18 -11.64
N PHE A 106 -34.37 -21.35 -12.59
CA PHE A 106 -35.16 -20.14 -12.30
C PHE A 106 -36.10 -19.94 -13.50
N ASN A 107 -37.26 -20.59 -13.43
CA ASN A 107 -38.44 -20.18 -14.20
C ASN A 107 -39.31 -19.33 -13.28
N PHE A 108 -39.82 -18.24 -13.86
CA PHE A 108 -40.87 -17.38 -13.33
C PHE A 108 -42.21 -18.12 -13.25
#